data_AF-A0A376ZQ88-F1
#
_entry.id   AF-A0A376ZQ88-F1
#
_cell.length_a   1.000
_cell.length_b   1.000
_cell.length_c   1.000
_cell.angle_alpha   90.00
_cell.angle_beta   90.00
_cell.angle_gamma   90.00
#
_symmetry.space_group_name_H-M   'P 1'
#
loop_
_entity.id
_entity.type
_entity.pdbx_description
1 polymer ?
#
loop_
_entity_poly.entity_id
_entity_poly.type
_entity_poly.pdbx_seq_one_letter_code
_entity_poly.pdbx_strand_id
1 'polypeptide(L)'
;MRLIPLTTAEQVGKWAARHIVNRINAFKPTADRPFVLGLPTGGTPMTTYKALVEMHKAGQVSFKHVCHLQHGRICRSAERASGKLLQLYAP
;
A
#
# COMPACT_ATOMS: atom_id res chain seq x y z
N MET A 1 6.69 -2.86 19.64
CA MET A 1 7.58 -2.99 18.46
C MET A 1 7.70 -4.49 18.13
N ARG A 2 7.71 -4.90 16.85
CA ARG A 2 7.85 -6.32 16.44
C ARG A 2 8.99 -6.45 15.43
N LEU A 3 9.96 -7.32 15.71
CA LEU A 3 11.07 -7.64 14.79
C LEU A 3 10.74 -8.91 14.01
N ILE A 4 11.00 -8.91 12.70
CA ILE A 4 10.78 -10.05 11.81
C ILE A 4 12.02 -10.20 10.92
N PRO A 5 12.93 -11.13 11.23
CA PRO A 5 14.12 -11.36 10.41
C PRO A 5 13.70 -12.07 9.12
N LEU A 6 14.01 -11.44 7.98
CA LEU A 6 13.79 -11.98 6.65
C LEU A 6 15.10 -11.88 5.88
N THR A 7 15.37 -12.86 5.02
CA THR A 7 16.69 -13.01 4.38
C THR A 7 16.82 -12.23 3.09
N THR A 8 15.72 -11.92 2.40
CA THR A 8 15.74 -11.21 1.12
C THR A 8 14.82 -10.00 1.09
N ALA A 9 15.20 -8.97 0.31
CA ALA A 9 14.39 -7.76 0.14
C ALA A 9 13.00 -8.04 -0.46
N GLU A 10 12.86 -9.10 -1.26
CA GLU A 10 11.58 -9.56 -1.78
C GLU A 10 10.68 -10.14 -0.70
N GLN A 11 11.23 -10.95 0.22
CA GLN A 11 10.48 -11.47 1.34
C GLN A 11 9.98 -10.34 2.24
N VAL A 12 10.84 -9.34 2.49
CA VAL A 12 10.48 -8.13 3.24
C VAL A 12 9.33 -7.40 2.55
N GLY A 13 9.44 -7.15 1.24
CA GLY A 13 8.39 -6.47 0.48
C GLY A 13 7.06 -7.22 0.47
N LYS A 14 7.08 -8.54 0.26
CA LYS A 14 5.88 -9.39 0.30
C LYS A 14 5.25 -9.42 1.69
N TRP A 15 6.06 -9.51 2.74
CA TRP A 15 5.56 -9.51 4.12
C TRP A 15 4.93 -8.16 4.47
N ALA A 16 5.61 -7.06 4.15
CA ALA A 16 5.10 -5.71 4.38
C ALA A 16 3.79 -5.46 3.62
N ALA A 17 3.72 -5.87 2.35
CA ALA A 17 2.51 -5.76 1.53
C ALA A 17 1.33 -6.54 2.14
N ARG A 18 1.56 -7.79 2.54
CA ARG A 18 0.54 -8.60 3.23
C ARG A 18 0.09 -7.96 4.53
N HIS A 19 1.03 -7.43 5.32
CA HIS A 19 0.71 -6.74 6.57
C HIS A 19 -0.19 -5.53 6.32
N ILE A 20 0.14 -4.70 5.32
CA ILE A 20 -0.66 -3.52 4.95
C ILE A 20 -2.06 -3.95 4.47
N VAL A 21 -2.16 -4.94 3.58
CA VAL A 21 -3.46 -5.47 3.09
C VAL A 21 -4.33 -5.96 4.24
N ASN A 22 -3.76 -6.74 5.16
CA ASN A 22 -4.51 -7.24 6.31
C ASN A 22 -5.01 -6.08 7.19
N ARG A 23 -4.23 -5.01 7.34
CA ARG A 23 -4.64 -3.82 8.10
C ARG A 23 -5.73 -3.03 7.39
N ILE A 24 -5.66 -2.88 6.07
CA ILE A 24 -6.70 -2.23 5.27
C ILE A 24 -8.01 -3.02 5.39
N ASN A 25 -7.96 -4.34 5.16
CA ASN A 25 -9.13 -5.21 5.18
C ASN A 25 -9.76 -5.27 6.59
N ALA A 26 -8.94 -5.30 7.64
CA ALA A 26 -9.43 -5.24 9.03
C ALA A 26 -10.04 -3.87 9.38
N PHE A 27 -9.52 -2.78 8.81
CA PHE A 27 -10.03 -1.44 9.04
C PHE A 27 -11.35 -1.16 8.32
N LYS A 28 -11.62 -1.85 7.20
CA LYS A 28 -12.82 -1.68 6.35
C LYS A 28 -13.06 -0.21 5.99
N PRO A 29 -12.15 0.42 5.21
CA PRO A 29 -12.26 1.84 4.91
C PRO A 29 -13.54 2.16 4.13
N THR A 30 -14.17 3.26 4.51
CA THR A 30 -15.38 3.80 3.88
C THR A 30 -15.11 5.18 3.32
N ALA A 31 -16.09 5.76 2.61
CA ALA A 31 -15.98 7.12 2.09
C ALA A 31 -15.78 8.16 3.21
N ASP A 32 -16.50 8.00 4.33
CA ASP A 32 -16.40 8.90 5.49
C ASP A 32 -15.15 8.64 6.35
N ARG A 33 -14.61 7.42 6.28
CA ARG A 33 -13.43 7.01 7.04
C ARG A 33 -12.39 6.32 6.15
N PRO A 34 -11.65 7.09 5.34
CA PRO A 34 -10.63 6.53 4.46
C PRO A 34 -9.43 6.00 5.26
N PHE A 35 -8.79 4.96 4.74
CA PHE A 35 -7.52 4.47 5.28
C PHE A 35 -6.38 5.34 4.75
N VAL A 36 -5.58 5.91 5.65
CA VAL A 36 -4.42 6.74 5.26
C VAL A 36 -3.15 5.90 5.26
N LEU A 37 -2.55 5.72 4.09
CA LEU A 37 -1.30 4.99 3.90
C LEU A 37 -0.15 5.96 3.59
N GLY A 38 0.89 5.97 4.43
CA GLY A 38 2.11 6.71 4.13
C GLY A 38 2.96 5.98 3.09
N LEU A 39 3.38 6.68 2.02
CA LEU A 39 4.24 6.12 0.99
C LEU A 39 5.66 6.70 1.14
N PRO A 40 6.59 5.99 1.78
CA PRO A 40 7.99 6.40 1.80
C PRO A 40 8.57 6.40 0.38
N THR A 41 9.44 7.37 0.11
CA THR A 41 10.25 7.42 -1.10
C THR A 41 11.57 6.68 -0.88
N GLY A 42 12.04 5.95 -1.89
CA GLY A 42 13.31 5.20 -1.84
C GLY A 42 13.24 3.85 -2.56
N GLY A 43 14.40 3.22 -2.72
CA GLY A 43 14.51 1.91 -3.40
C GLY A 43 13.97 0.74 -2.57
N THR A 44 14.13 0.78 -1.25
CA THR A 44 13.70 -0.29 -0.33
C THR A 44 12.19 -0.60 -0.38
N PRO A 45 11.27 0.39 -0.36
CA PRO A 45 9.84 0.09 -0.42
C PRO A 45 9.33 -0.35 -1.81
N MET A 46 10.18 -0.32 -2.84
CA MET A 46 9.78 -0.65 -4.22
C MET A 46 9.22 -2.08 -4.34
N THR A 47 9.86 -3.05 -3.68
CA THR A 47 9.39 -4.45 -3.67
C THR A 47 8.04 -4.59 -2.97
N THR A 48 7.76 -3.73 -1.99
CA THR A 48 6.47 -3.69 -1.29
C THR A 48 5.37 -3.18 -2.21
N TYR A 49 5.62 -2.10 -2.95
CA TYR A 49 4.63 -1.55 -3.89
C TYR A 49 4.31 -2.52 -5.01
N LYS A 50 5.31 -3.17 -5.61
CA LYS A 50 5.10 -4.23 -6.60
C LYS A 50 4.20 -5.34 -6.05
N ALA A 51 4.47 -5.82 -4.83
CA ALA A 51 3.64 -6.85 -4.21
C ALA A 51 2.21 -6.38 -3.90
N LEU A 52 2.02 -5.12 -3.49
CA LEU A 52 0.70 -4.53 -3.26
C LEU A 52 -0.13 -4.43 -4.56
N VAL A 53 0.51 -4.05 -5.67
CA VAL A 53 -0.13 -3.99 -6.99
C VAL A 53 -0.61 -5.38 -7.42
N GLU A 54 0.23 -6.40 -7.26
CA GLU A 54 -0.13 -7.78 -7.60
C GLU A 54 -1.26 -8.32 -6.72
N MET A 55 -1.27 -8.02 -5.42
CA MET A 55 -2.37 -8.39 -4.52
C MET A 55 -3.68 -7.68 -4.86
N HIS A 56 -3.62 -6.43 -5.33
CA HIS A 56 -4.79 -5.70 -5.81
C HIS A 56 -5.34 -6.28 -7.11
N LYS A 57 -4.47 -6.62 -8.07
CA LYS A 57 -4.86 -7.32 -9.31
C LYS A 57 -5.49 -8.68 -9.02
N ALA A 58 -5.00 -9.38 -8.00
CA ALA A 58 -5.56 -10.64 -7.52
C ALA A 58 -6.88 -10.47 -6.73
N GLY A 59 -7.40 -9.25 -6.54
CA GLY A 59 -8.64 -8.97 -5.84
C GLY A 59 -8.57 -9.09 -4.31
N GLN A 60 -7.37 -9.17 -3.71
CA GLN A 60 -7.20 -9.37 -2.27
C GLN A 60 -7.38 -8.09 -1.45
N VAL A 61 -7.28 -6.92 -2.10
CA VAL A 61 -7.43 -5.60 -1.48
C VAL A 61 -8.07 -4.63 -2.46
N SER A 62 -8.88 -3.69 -1.95
CA SER A 62 -9.40 -2.57 -2.72
C SER A 62 -8.79 -1.26 -2.22
N PHE A 63 -8.27 -0.45 -3.13
CA PHE A 63 -7.73 0.88 -2.81
C PHE A 63 -8.76 2.01 -2.99
N LYS A 64 -10.06 1.68 -3.20
CA LYS A 64 -11.12 2.67 -3.46
C LYS A 64 -11.29 3.72 -2.35
N HIS A 65 -11.01 3.36 -1.09
CA HIS A 65 -11.09 4.26 0.06
C HIS A 65 -9.75 4.38 0.79
N VAL A 66 -8.64 4.23 0.05
CA VAL A 66 -7.29 4.35 0.57
C VAL A 66 -6.66 5.63 0.05
N CYS A 67 -6.37 6.56 0.95
CA CYS A 67 -5.67 7.80 0.66
C CYS A 67 -4.19 7.64 0.96
N HIS A 68 -3.31 8.16 0.10
CA HIS A 68 -1.88 8.19 0.41
C HIS A 68 -1.44 9.54 0.97
N LEU A 69 -0.47 9.51 1.88
CA LEU A 69 0.21 10.69 2.41
C LEU A 69 1.64 10.73 1.88
N GLN A 70 2.03 11.85 1.28
CA GLN A 70 3.41 12.12 0.88
C GLN A 70 3.78 13.57 1.21
N HIS A 71 4.91 13.78 1.89
CA HIS A 71 5.39 15.12 2.29
C HIS A 71 4.32 15.97 3.02
N GLY A 72 3.59 15.38 3.97
CA GLY A 72 2.55 16.09 4.72
C GLY A 72 1.27 16.42 3.94
N ARG A 73 1.16 16.01 2.67
CA ARG A 73 -0.03 16.20 1.84
C ARG A 73 -0.85 14.91 1.77
N ILE A 74 -2.08 14.96 2.27
CA ILE A 74 -3.06 13.86 2.14
C ILE A 74 -3.73 13.99 0.77
N CYS A 75 -3.72 12.91 -0.01
CA CYS A 75 -4.49 12.86 -1.25
C CYS A 75 -5.99 12.96 -0.90
N ARG A 76 -6.66 14.03 -1.34
CA ARG A 76 -8.10 14.27 -1.08
C ARG A 76 -9.04 13.35 -1.88
N SER A 77 -8.51 12.52 -2.78
CA SER A 77 -9.28 11.56 -3.58
C SER A 77 -8.56 10.21 -3.63
N ALA A 78 -9.21 9.18 -3.09
CA ALA A 78 -8.70 7.81 -3.07
C ALA A 78 -8.58 7.18 -4.48
N GLU A 79 -9.35 7.65 -5.46
CA GLU A 79 -9.27 7.16 -6.86
C GLU A 79 -8.03 7.68 -7.60
N ARG A 80 -7.62 8.94 -7.35
CA ARG A 80 -6.33 9.44 -7.88
C ARG A 80 -5.14 8.76 -7.22
N ALA A 81 -5.30 8.29 -5.98
CA ALA A 81 -4.27 7.66 -5.19
C ALA A 81 -3.90 6.25 -5.67
N SER A 82 -4.91 5.41 -5.85
CA SER A 82 -4.74 4.06 -6.39
C SER A 82 -4.22 4.10 -7.84
N GLY A 83 -4.79 4.99 -8.66
CA GLY A 83 -4.36 5.20 -10.04
C GLY A 83 -2.88 5.57 -10.16
N LYS A 84 -2.38 6.49 -9.33
CA LYS A 84 -0.97 6.91 -9.39
C LYS A 84 0.00 5.81 -8.94
N LEU A 85 -0.38 4.99 -7.97
CA LEU A 85 0.44 3.89 -7.47
C LEU A 85 0.51 2.73 -8.49
N LEU A 86 -0.62 2.45 -9.14
CA LEU A 86 -0.69 1.52 -10.26
C LEU A 86 0.07 2.05 -11.48
N GLN A 87 -0.04 3.34 -11.80
CA GLN A 87 0.57 3.92 -13.00
C GLN A 87 2.08 4.19 -12.87
N LEU A 88 2.59 4.45 -11.66
CA LEU A 88 4.03 4.68 -11.43
C LEU A 88 4.83 3.39 -11.20
N TYR A 89 4.16 2.30 -10.81
CA TYR A 89 4.85 1.09 -10.32
C TYR A 89 4.30 -0.23 -10.90
N ALA A 90 3.23 -0.22 -11.70
CA ALA A 90 2.95 -1.32 -12.62
C ALA A 90 3.77 -1.11 -13.91
N PRO A 91 4.37 -2.18 -14.47
CA PRO A 91 5.01 -2.11 -15.79
C PRO A 91 4.01 -1.83 -16.90
#